data_AF-A0A7S1GLT8-F1
#
_entry.id   AF-A0A7S1GLT8-F1
#
_cell.length_a   1.000
_cell.length_b   1.000
_cell.length_c   1.000
_cell.angle_alpha   90.00
_cell.angle_beta   90.00
_cell.angle_gamma   90.00
#
_symmetry.space_group_name_H-M   'P 1'
#
loop_
_entity.id
_entity.type
_entity.pdbx_description
1 polymer ?
#
loop_
_entity_poly.entity_id
_entity_poly.type
_entity_poly.pdbx_seq_one_letter_code
_entity_poly.pdbx_strand_id
1 'polypeptide(L)'
;SSSSSVLWLHAAAATPGLPLSLLKLMLRLFPEQVTQRDAGGMTPLLYASILQNMHNETHQNNNNDNDDNNNNDSHNSNEEDDNGDNNNEDGDGEHRDGLTMLVQAGRDAARMVCGKRGRLPLAYALESFKTWRDGGVASLVDAAPDALARRDFVTRFYPFQLAAVHSPDLDTIYCLLRRSPELIRQLLQQQHNQQQQQQQQQPQR
;
A
#
# COMPACT_ATOMS: atom_id res chain seq x y z
N SER A 1 3.00 39.23 7.49
CA SER A 1 2.51 38.58 6.26
C SER A 1 3.29 37.30 6.07
N SER A 2 2.78 36.18 6.58
CA SER A 2 3.36 34.87 6.29
C SER A 2 3.10 34.59 4.83
N SER A 3 4.13 34.69 3.99
CA SER A 3 4.05 34.25 2.59
C SER A 3 3.61 32.79 2.62
N SER A 4 2.39 32.50 2.17
CA SER A 4 1.93 31.13 1.96
C SER A 4 2.91 30.50 0.99
N SER A 5 3.84 29.71 1.51
CA SER A 5 4.76 28.95 0.68
C SER A 5 3.90 28.02 -0.17
N VAL A 6 3.97 28.19 -1.48
CA VAL A 6 3.26 27.32 -2.40
C VAL A 6 3.91 25.95 -2.28
N LEU A 7 3.13 24.97 -1.82
CA LEU A 7 3.58 23.60 -1.62
C LEU A 7 3.35 22.80 -2.90
N TRP A 8 4.22 23.01 -3.87
CA TRP A 8 4.17 22.37 -5.19
C TRP A 8 4.10 20.85 -5.11
N LEU A 9 4.81 20.25 -4.14
CA LEU A 9 4.83 18.80 -4.01
C LEU A 9 3.50 18.25 -3.49
N HIS A 10 2.80 18.97 -2.61
CA HIS A 10 1.44 18.62 -2.18
C HIS A 10 0.47 18.65 -3.35
N ALA A 11 0.51 19.72 -4.16
CA ALA A 11 -0.33 19.84 -5.35
C ALA A 11 -0.05 18.70 -6.35
N ALA A 12 1.23 18.40 -6.60
CA ALA A 12 1.64 17.29 -7.46
C ALA A 12 1.13 15.94 -6.93
N ALA A 13 1.36 15.63 -5.65
CA ALA A 13 0.90 14.38 -5.04
C ALA A 13 -0.64 14.27 -4.95
N ALA A 14 -1.34 15.40 -4.96
CA ALA A 14 -2.80 15.48 -4.95
C ALA A 14 -3.44 15.46 -6.36
N THR A 15 -2.64 15.40 -7.42
CA THR A 15 -3.14 15.43 -8.81
C THR A 15 -3.24 14.00 -9.38
N PRO A 16 -4.45 13.47 -9.63
CA PRO A 16 -4.61 12.18 -10.30
C PRO A 16 -4.03 12.21 -11.71
N GLY A 17 -3.35 11.13 -12.11
CA GLY A 17 -2.76 11.01 -13.46
C GLY A 17 -1.54 11.90 -13.71
N LEU A 18 -0.96 12.51 -12.67
CA LEU A 18 0.29 13.26 -12.81
C LEU A 18 1.38 12.35 -13.38
N PRO A 19 2.07 12.74 -14.48
CA PRO A 19 3.18 11.97 -15.01
C PRO A 19 4.28 11.78 -13.96
N LEU A 20 4.73 10.54 -13.77
CA LEU A 20 5.76 10.20 -12.78
C LEU A 20 7.07 10.95 -13.03
N SER A 21 7.39 11.25 -14.29
CA SER A 21 8.55 12.08 -14.66
C SER A 21 8.46 13.49 -14.08
N LEU A 22 7.25 14.08 -14.04
CA LEU A 22 7.02 15.39 -13.45
C LEU A 22 7.07 15.32 -11.92
N LEU A 23 6.50 14.29 -11.30
CA LEU A 23 6.65 14.06 -9.86
C LEU A 23 8.13 13.91 -9.46
N LYS A 24 8.89 13.14 -10.25
CA LYS A 24 10.35 12.96 -10.08
C LYS A 24 11.10 14.29 -10.17
N LEU A 25 10.72 15.14 -11.12
CA LEU A 25 11.30 16.48 -11.25
C LEU A 25 10.98 17.34 -10.03
N MET A 26 9.73 17.36 -9.56
CA MET A 26 9.32 18.12 -8.37
C MET A 26 10.06 17.66 -7.11
N LEU A 27 10.27 16.35 -6.95
CA LEU A 27 11.06 15.80 -5.85
C LEU A 27 12.53 16.24 -5.88
N ARG A 28 13.10 16.47 -7.06
CA ARG A 28 14.46 17.01 -7.21
C ARG A 28 14.54 18.50 -6.93
N LEU A 29 13.48 19.25 -7.28
CA LEU A 29 13.44 20.70 -7.10
C LEU A 29 13.08 21.11 -5.67
N PHE A 30 12.25 20.31 -4.97
CA PHE A 30 11.70 20.65 -3.66
C PHE A 30 11.78 19.47 -2.67
N PRO A 31 12.97 18.88 -2.43
CA PRO A 31 13.11 17.69 -1.57
C PRO A 31 12.66 17.92 -0.12
N GLU A 32 12.80 19.14 0.40
CA GLU A 32 12.36 19.52 1.75
C GLU A 32 10.84 19.46 1.94
N GLN A 33 10.07 19.55 0.85
CA GLN A 33 8.61 19.52 0.92
C GLN A 33 8.05 18.12 1.20
N VAL A 34 8.83 17.05 1.02
CA VAL A 34 8.37 15.66 1.18
C VAL A 34 7.83 15.39 2.58
N THR A 35 8.47 15.95 3.59
CA THR A 35 8.06 15.86 5.00
C THR A 35 7.32 17.09 5.50
N GLN A 36 7.22 18.15 4.68
CA GLN A 36 6.58 19.38 5.08
C GLN A 36 5.06 19.18 5.20
N ARG A 37 4.50 19.72 6.28
CA ARG A 37 3.05 19.74 6.49
C ARG A 37 2.47 21.04 5.94
N ASP A 38 1.34 20.92 5.26
CA ASP A 38 0.54 22.09 4.89
C ASP A 38 -0.24 22.64 6.09
N ALA A 39 -1.07 23.67 5.85
CA ALA A 39 -1.94 24.26 6.86
C ALA A 39 -2.97 23.26 7.45
N GLY A 40 -3.26 22.16 6.74
CA GLY A 40 -4.11 21.06 7.20
C GLY A 40 -3.36 19.98 7.99
N GLY A 41 -2.04 20.09 8.14
CA GLY A 41 -1.21 19.07 8.76
C GLY A 41 -0.92 17.88 7.85
N MET A 42 -1.15 18.02 6.54
CA MET A 42 -1.01 16.96 5.54
C MET A 42 0.38 17.04 4.88
N THR A 43 1.00 15.89 4.64
CA THR A 43 2.23 15.78 3.83
C THR A 43 1.86 15.37 2.39
N PRO A 44 2.75 15.56 1.41
CA PRO A 44 2.53 15.06 0.05
C PRO A 44 2.28 13.55 0.03
N LEU A 45 3.02 12.78 0.83
CA LEU A 45 2.84 11.35 0.96
C LEU A 45 1.42 10.98 1.37
N LEU A 46 0.82 11.77 2.26
CA LEU A 46 -0.54 11.52 2.72
C LEU A 46 -1.57 11.80 1.61
N TYR A 47 -1.38 12.86 0.80
CA TYR A 47 -2.22 13.09 -0.38
C TYR A 47 -2.18 11.90 -1.34
N ALA A 48 -0.98 11.41 -1.67
CA ALA A 48 -0.81 10.25 -2.54
C ALA A 48 -1.42 8.97 -1.94
N SER A 49 -1.46 8.84 -0.61
CA SER A 49 -2.09 7.71 0.08
C SER A 49 -3.62 7.73 -0.06
N ILE A 50 -4.23 8.93 -0.08
CA ILE A 50 -5.68 9.11 -0.16
C ILE A 50 -6.20 8.92 -1.58
N LEU A 51 -5.44 9.33 -2.59
CA LEU A 51 -5.87 9.21 -3.99
C LEU A 51 -6.00 7.75 -4.40
N GLN A 52 -7.20 7.39 -4.87
CA GLN A 52 -7.46 6.09 -5.49
C GLN A 52 -6.70 6.02 -6.83
N ASN A 53 -6.11 4.85 -7.10
CA ASN A 53 -5.58 4.58 -8.43
C ASN A 53 -6.77 4.39 -9.38
N MET A 54 -7.25 5.48 -10.00
CA MET A 54 -8.36 5.44 -10.97
C MET A 54 -8.05 4.63 -12.25
N HIS A 55 -6.96 3.85 -12.29
CA HIS A 55 -6.48 3.15 -13.48
C HIS A 55 -6.78 1.64 -13.51
N ASN A 56 -7.38 1.06 -12.46
CA ASN A 56 -7.55 -0.41 -12.40
C ASN A 56 -8.86 -0.95 -12.98
N GLU A 57 -9.80 -0.13 -13.44
CA GLU A 57 -11.10 -0.64 -13.95
C GLU A 57 -11.12 -0.96 -15.45
N THR A 58 -10.06 -0.67 -16.22
CA THR A 58 -10.20 -0.66 -17.69
C THR A 58 -9.93 -2.00 -18.40
N HIS A 59 -9.36 -3.04 -17.77
CA HIS A 59 -8.89 -4.22 -18.53
C HIS A 59 -9.22 -5.63 -18.01
N GLN A 60 -10.02 -5.82 -16.95
CA GLN A 60 -10.31 -7.18 -16.45
C GLN A 60 -11.66 -7.79 -16.85
N ASN A 61 -12.46 -7.18 -17.74
CA ASN A 61 -13.80 -7.70 -18.08
C ASN A 61 -14.03 -8.11 -19.55
N ASN A 62 -12.97 -8.41 -20.32
CA ASN A 62 -13.10 -8.83 -21.73
C ASN A 62 -12.85 -10.33 -22.00
N ASN A 63 -12.90 -11.20 -20.99
CA ASN A 63 -12.66 -12.64 -21.16
C ASN A 63 -13.93 -13.50 -21.17
N ASN A 64 -15.07 -12.98 -21.61
CA ASN A 64 -16.31 -13.77 -21.60
C ASN A 64 -17.05 -13.93 -22.93
N ASP A 65 -16.46 -13.56 -24.08
CA ASP A 65 -17.10 -13.89 -25.37
C ASP A 65 -16.11 -14.54 -26.35
N ASN A 66 -16.42 -15.81 -26.65
CA ASN A 66 -16.04 -16.63 -27.81
C ASN A 66 -14.87 -17.60 -27.65
N ASP A 67 -15.10 -18.62 -26.82
CA ASP A 67 -15.07 -20.01 -27.32
C ASP A 67 -15.78 -20.07 -28.69
N ASP A 68 -15.02 -20.22 -29.77
CA ASP A 68 -15.36 -21.06 -30.93
C ASP A 68 -14.37 -20.78 -32.08
N ASN A 69 -13.22 -21.46 -32.08
CA ASN A 69 -12.69 -22.10 -33.29
C ASN A 69 -11.43 -22.93 -33.00
N ASN A 70 -11.68 -24.16 -32.55
CA ASN A 70 -11.30 -25.37 -33.27
C ASN A 70 -10.42 -25.15 -34.53
N ASN A 71 -9.15 -25.54 -34.47
CA ASN A 71 -8.58 -26.46 -35.45
C ASN A 71 -7.20 -26.98 -35.02
N ASN A 72 -7.15 -28.31 -34.91
CA ASN A 72 -6.02 -29.16 -35.25
C ASN A 72 -4.97 -28.48 -36.11
N ASP A 73 -3.71 -28.47 -35.67
CA ASP A 73 -2.75 -29.22 -36.47
C ASP A 73 -1.63 -29.80 -35.61
N SER A 74 -1.42 -31.08 -35.83
CA SER A 74 -0.46 -31.93 -35.16
C SER A 74 0.80 -31.92 -36.00
N HIS A 75 1.85 -31.19 -35.62
CA HIS A 75 3.19 -31.45 -36.13
C HIS A 75 4.23 -31.48 -35.00
N ASN A 76 4.62 -32.72 -34.74
CA ASN A 76 5.80 -33.19 -34.06
C ASN A 76 7.07 -32.80 -34.84
N SER A 77 7.97 -32.06 -34.22
CA SER A 77 9.40 -32.15 -34.52
C SER A 77 10.22 -31.66 -33.33
N ASN A 78 10.96 -32.62 -32.77
CA ASN A 78 12.14 -32.44 -31.93
C ASN A 78 13.09 -31.41 -32.56
N GLU A 79 13.42 -30.34 -31.85
CA GLU A 79 14.72 -29.68 -31.96
C GLU A 79 15.25 -29.34 -30.57
N GLU A 80 16.49 -29.76 -30.38
CA GLU A 80 17.37 -29.63 -29.22
C GLU A 80 17.92 -28.21 -29.11
N ASP A 81 18.42 -27.89 -27.92
CA ASP A 81 19.43 -26.86 -27.64
C ASP A 81 19.11 -25.39 -27.98
N ASP A 82 18.57 -24.67 -26.99
CA ASP A 82 19.16 -23.38 -26.61
C ASP A 82 18.87 -23.07 -25.13
N ASN A 83 19.86 -23.27 -24.26
CA ASN A 83 19.89 -22.74 -22.90
C ASN A 83 20.15 -21.23 -22.96
N GLY A 84 19.19 -20.50 -23.56
CA GLY A 84 19.08 -19.06 -23.49
C GLY A 84 18.75 -18.68 -22.05
N ASP A 85 19.80 -18.35 -21.30
CA ASP A 85 19.81 -17.62 -20.04
C ASP A 85 18.96 -16.34 -20.19
N ASN A 86 17.64 -16.49 -20.08
CA ASN A 86 16.64 -15.43 -20.09
C ASN A 86 16.68 -14.70 -18.75
N ASN A 87 17.86 -14.16 -18.41
CA ASN A 87 18.00 -12.98 -17.58
C ASN A 87 17.43 -11.81 -18.36
N ASN A 88 16.10 -11.76 -18.48
CA ASN A 88 15.33 -10.55 -18.75
C ASN A 88 15.43 -9.63 -17.51
N GLU A 89 16.66 -9.25 -17.15
CA GLU A 89 17.02 -8.25 -16.12
C GLU A 89 16.83 -6.81 -16.63
N ASP A 90 16.31 -6.63 -17.84
CA ASP A 90 15.95 -5.32 -18.42
C ASP A 90 14.44 -5.05 -18.40
N GLY A 91 13.68 -5.77 -17.55
CA GLY A 91 12.29 -5.46 -17.22
C GLY A 91 12.16 -4.21 -16.35
N ASP A 92 12.72 -3.10 -16.82
CA ASP A 92 12.74 -1.74 -16.26
C ASP A 92 11.35 -1.11 -16.10
N GLY A 93 10.29 -1.84 -16.43
CA GLY A 93 8.91 -1.54 -16.10
C GLY A 93 8.58 -1.75 -14.63
N GLU A 94 9.48 -1.43 -13.69
CA GLU A 94 9.12 -1.27 -12.28
C GLU A 94 8.04 -0.18 -12.25
N HIS A 95 6.78 -0.60 -12.18
CA HIS A 95 5.60 0.26 -12.12
C HIS A 95 5.63 1.02 -10.80
N ARG A 96 6.55 1.98 -10.69
CA ARG A 96 6.71 2.82 -9.52
C ARG A 96 5.51 3.75 -9.46
N ASP A 97 4.54 3.41 -8.63
CA ASP A 97 3.47 4.34 -8.34
C ASP A 97 4.03 5.62 -7.67
N GLY A 98 3.31 6.73 -7.81
CA GLY A 98 3.73 8.00 -7.21
C GLY A 98 3.89 7.92 -5.70
N LEU A 99 3.14 7.01 -5.05
CA LEU A 99 3.23 6.74 -3.62
C LEU A 99 4.60 6.15 -3.25
N THR A 100 5.06 5.14 -3.97
CA THR A 100 6.38 4.50 -3.82
C THR A 100 7.50 5.53 -4.03
N MET A 101 7.37 6.39 -5.04
CA MET A 101 8.33 7.47 -5.28
C MET A 101 8.43 8.44 -4.08
N LEU A 102 7.30 8.82 -3.50
CA LEU A 102 7.26 9.71 -2.34
C LEU A 102 7.82 9.04 -1.08
N VAL A 103 7.54 7.76 -0.86
CA VAL A 103 8.12 6.99 0.25
C VAL A 103 9.65 6.90 0.12
N GLN A 104 10.15 6.61 -1.09
CA GLN A 104 11.59 6.53 -1.37
C GLN A 104 12.28 7.88 -1.16
N ALA A 105 11.63 8.98 -1.52
CA ALA A 105 12.17 10.32 -1.32
C ALA A 105 12.17 10.77 0.16
N GLY A 106 11.26 10.25 0.99
CA GLY A 106 11.17 10.63 2.39
C GLY A 106 10.55 9.55 3.27
N ARG A 107 11.37 8.55 3.63
CA ARG A 107 10.95 7.39 4.43
C ARG A 107 10.30 7.77 5.77
N ASP A 108 10.78 8.85 6.39
CA ASP A 108 10.25 9.34 7.65
C ASP A 108 8.81 9.83 7.55
N ALA A 109 8.39 10.34 6.38
CA ALA A 109 7.02 10.78 6.15
C ALA A 109 6.01 9.65 6.35
N ALA A 110 6.39 8.39 6.10
CA ALA A 110 5.52 7.22 6.32
C ALA A 110 5.20 6.98 7.80
N ARG A 111 6.07 7.45 8.71
CA ARG A 111 5.89 7.35 10.17
C ARG A 111 5.16 8.55 10.77
N MET A 112 5.00 9.61 9.99
CA MET A 112 4.43 10.85 10.49
C MET A 112 2.91 10.73 10.65
N VAL A 113 2.45 10.95 11.87
CA VAL A 113 1.04 11.11 12.17
C VAL A 113 0.54 12.43 11.59
N CYS A 114 -0.32 12.37 10.58
CA CYS A 114 -0.68 13.52 9.76
C CYS A 114 -2.20 13.78 9.74
N GLY A 115 -2.55 15.00 9.32
CA GLY A 115 -3.92 15.49 9.27
C GLY A 115 -4.57 15.72 10.63
N LYS A 116 -5.80 16.23 10.61
CA LYS A 116 -6.58 16.55 11.83
C LYS A 116 -6.96 15.31 12.66
N ARG A 117 -7.02 14.14 12.02
CA ARG A 117 -7.38 12.87 12.67
C ARG A 117 -6.18 12.16 13.30
N GLY A 118 -4.96 12.64 13.04
CA GLY A 118 -3.75 12.00 13.55
C GLY A 118 -3.63 10.54 13.11
N ARG A 119 -3.89 10.24 11.83
CA ARG A 119 -3.74 8.89 11.27
C ARG A 119 -2.41 8.80 10.51
N LEU A 120 -1.90 7.57 10.39
CA LEU A 120 -0.70 7.27 9.61
C LEU A 120 -1.06 7.14 8.11
N PRO A 121 -0.13 7.45 7.19
CA PRO A 121 -0.33 7.26 5.75
C PRO A 121 -0.81 5.85 5.38
N LEU A 122 -0.29 4.81 6.04
CA LEU A 122 -0.73 3.42 5.84
C LEU A 122 -2.24 3.23 6.06
N ALA A 123 -2.82 3.87 7.07
CA ALA A 123 -4.26 3.74 7.34
C ALA A 123 -5.11 4.39 6.25
N TYR A 124 -4.66 5.51 5.69
CA TYR A 124 -5.34 6.16 4.56
C TYR A 124 -5.19 5.37 3.27
N ALA A 125 -4.00 4.80 3.00
CA ALA A 125 -3.79 3.96 1.82
C ALA A 125 -4.76 2.76 1.80
N LEU A 126 -4.93 2.09 2.94
CA LEU A 126 -5.84 0.94 3.07
C LEU A 126 -7.31 1.34 2.97
N GLU A 127 -7.70 2.47 3.58
CA GLU A 127 -9.07 3.02 3.47
C GLU A 127 -9.40 3.48 2.05
N SER A 128 -8.38 3.92 1.29
CA SER A 128 -8.48 4.27 -0.13
C SER A 128 -8.28 3.07 -1.07
N PHE A 129 -8.46 1.84 -0.56
CA PHE A 129 -8.43 0.59 -1.35
C PHE A 129 -7.11 0.31 -2.08
N LYS A 130 -5.98 0.91 -1.65
CA LYS A 130 -4.68 0.57 -2.22
C LYS A 130 -4.31 -0.86 -1.84
N THR A 131 -3.75 -1.59 -2.80
CA THR A 131 -3.36 -2.98 -2.60
C THR A 131 -1.86 -3.13 -2.41
N TRP A 132 -1.45 -4.30 -1.96
CA TRP A 132 -0.06 -4.70 -1.89
C TRP A 132 0.57 -4.81 -3.28
N ARG A 133 -0.20 -5.28 -4.28
CA ARG A 133 0.26 -5.49 -5.66
C ARG A 133 0.62 -4.18 -6.36
N ASP A 134 -0.04 -3.08 -6.01
CA ASP A 134 0.29 -1.74 -6.55
C ASP A 134 1.64 -1.21 -6.04
N GLY A 135 2.29 -1.88 -5.07
CA GLY A 135 3.59 -1.51 -4.52
C GLY A 135 3.54 -0.39 -3.46
N GLY A 136 2.56 0.51 -3.53
CA GLY A 136 2.42 1.61 -2.59
C GLY A 136 2.24 1.20 -1.12
N VAL A 137 1.40 0.18 -0.85
CA VAL A 137 1.22 -0.34 0.53
C VAL A 137 2.49 -1.04 1.02
N ALA A 138 3.11 -1.86 0.17
CA ALA A 138 4.36 -2.55 0.51
C ALA A 138 5.46 -1.54 0.88
N SER A 139 5.61 -0.48 0.08
CA SER A 139 6.56 0.62 0.33
C SER A 139 6.31 1.31 1.67
N LEU A 140 5.05 1.61 2.01
CA LEU A 140 4.70 2.21 3.30
C LEU A 140 5.04 1.30 4.49
N VAL A 141 4.78 0.00 4.35
CA VAL A 141 5.08 -1.01 5.37
C VAL A 141 6.58 -1.19 5.56
N ASP A 142 7.34 -1.25 4.47
CA ASP A 142 8.80 -1.33 4.53
C ASP A 142 9.39 -0.06 5.17
N ALA A 143 8.82 1.12 4.89
CA ALA A 143 9.25 2.38 5.48
C ALA A 143 8.96 2.49 6.99
N ALA A 144 7.80 2.02 7.42
CA ALA A 144 7.28 2.13 8.78
C ALA A 144 6.73 0.79 9.29
N PRO A 145 7.57 -0.23 9.54
CA PRO A 145 7.11 -1.56 9.94
C PRO A 145 6.39 -1.57 11.29
N ASP A 146 6.75 -0.65 12.18
CA ASP A 146 6.09 -0.48 13.48
C ASP A 146 4.64 0.01 13.35
N ALA A 147 4.25 0.58 12.21
CA ALA A 147 2.86 0.95 11.94
C ALA A 147 1.92 -0.27 11.92
N LEU A 148 2.43 -1.47 11.59
CA LEU A 148 1.65 -2.72 11.59
C LEU A 148 1.12 -3.08 12.98
N ALA A 149 1.86 -2.74 14.03
CA ALA A 149 1.49 -3.00 15.42
C ALA A 149 0.66 -1.87 16.04
N ARG A 150 0.42 -0.77 15.32
CA ARG A 150 -0.35 0.38 15.82
C ARG A 150 -1.79 0.27 15.35
N ARG A 151 -2.73 0.40 16.29
CA ARG A 151 -4.16 0.54 15.96
C ARG A 151 -4.42 1.93 15.41
N ASP A 152 -5.24 2.00 14.38
CA ASP A 152 -5.74 3.26 13.85
C ASP A 152 -6.51 4.04 14.93
N PHE A 153 -6.29 5.35 15.04
CA PHE A 153 -6.86 6.15 16.12
C PHE A 153 -8.38 6.30 16.03
N VAL A 154 -8.93 6.24 14.82
CA VAL A 154 -10.36 6.44 14.57
C VAL A 154 -11.13 5.14 14.71
N THR A 155 -10.71 4.12 13.96
CA THR A 155 -11.40 2.81 13.88
C THR A 155 -10.99 1.84 14.98
N ARG A 156 -9.84 2.07 15.63
CA ARG A 156 -9.20 1.16 16.59
C ARG A 156 -8.82 -0.21 16.01
N PHE A 157 -8.80 -0.33 14.69
CA PHE A 157 -8.37 -1.54 13.99
C PHE A 157 -6.87 -1.54 13.73
N TYR A 158 -6.26 -2.73 13.75
CA TYR A 158 -4.93 -2.92 13.18
C TYR A 158 -4.97 -2.81 11.66
N PRO A 159 -3.84 -2.52 10.99
CA PRO A 159 -3.82 -2.37 9.53
C PRO A 159 -4.40 -3.56 8.77
N PHE A 160 -4.12 -4.81 9.17
CA PHE A 160 -4.72 -5.98 8.49
C PHE A 160 -6.24 -6.06 8.66
N GLN A 161 -6.77 -5.62 9.79
CA GLN A 161 -8.22 -5.57 10.04
C GLN A 161 -8.86 -4.45 9.23
N LEU A 162 -8.21 -3.29 9.18
CA LEU A 162 -8.63 -2.16 8.36
C LEU A 162 -8.64 -2.55 6.87
N ALA A 163 -7.60 -3.25 6.42
CA ALA A 163 -7.55 -3.81 5.07
C ALA A 163 -8.72 -4.77 4.82
N ALA A 164 -9.03 -5.67 5.75
CA ALA A 164 -10.15 -6.60 5.60
C ALA A 164 -11.54 -5.93 5.56
N VAL A 165 -11.68 -4.74 6.15
CA VAL A 165 -12.94 -3.97 6.12
C VAL A 165 -13.13 -3.26 4.78
N HIS A 166 -12.05 -2.76 4.18
CA HIS A 166 -12.13 -1.93 2.98
C HIS A 166 -11.78 -2.68 1.70
N SER A 167 -10.77 -3.55 1.71
CA SER A 167 -10.27 -4.23 0.53
C SER A 167 -10.67 -5.70 0.50
N PRO A 168 -11.23 -6.21 -0.62
CA PRO A 168 -11.39 -7.65 -0.83
C PRO A 168 -10.07 -8.35 -1.17
N ASP A 169 -8.97 -7.61 -1.35
CA ASP A 169 -7.67 -8.18 -1.72
C ASP A 169 -7.04 -8.97 -0.57
N LEU A 170 -7.18 -10.30 -0.64
CA LEU A 170 -6.60 -11.23 0.32
C LEU A 170 -5.08 -11.16 0.36
N ASP A 171 -4.41 -10.80 -0.74
CA ASP A 171 -2.96 -10.68 -0.77
C ASP A 171 -2.48 -9.56 0.15
N THR A 172 -3.15 -8.40 0.12
CA THR A 172 -2.88 -7.30 1.03
C THR A 172 -3.02 -7.74 2.49
N ILE A 173 -4.12 -8.38 2.83
CA ILE A 173 -4.40 -8.83 4.21
C ILE A 173 -3.33 -9.84 4.66
N TYR A 174 -3.04 -10.83 3.81
CA TYR A 174 -2.05 -11.87 4.09
C TYR A 174 -0.65 -11.29 4.26
N CYS A 175 -0.21 -10.41 3.36
CA CYS A 175 1.11 -9.77 3.45
C CYS A 175 1.26 -8.91 4.70
N LEU A 176 0.23 -8.14 5.08
CA LEU A 176 0.24 -7.35 6.32
C LEU A 176 0.39 -8.24 7.57
N LEU A 177 -0.34 -9.36 7.63
CA LEU A 177 -0.21 -10.34 8.72
C LEU A 177 1.17 -10.99 8.74
N ARG A 178 1.66 -11.44 7.58
CA ARG A 178 2.95 -12.12 7.44
C ARG A 178 4.12 -11.23 7.86
N ARG A 179 4.03 -9.92 7.67
CA ARG A 179 5.06 -8.95 8.08
C ARG A 179 5.03 -8.61 9.58
N SER A 180 4.03 -9.05 10.34
CA SER A 180 3.94 -8.80 11.78
C SER A 180 3.53 -10.07 12.57
N PRO A 181 4.39 -11.11 12.59
CA PRO A 181 4.08 -12.36 13.31
C PRO A 181 3.95 -12.15 14.82
N GLU A 182 4.69 -11.19 15.40
CA GLU A 182 4.62 -10.89 16.83
C GLU A 182 3.26 -10.35 17.24
N LEU A 183 2.61 -9.56 16.37
CA LEU A 183 1.27 -9.07 16.64
C LEU A 183 0.28 -10.23 16.77
N ILE A 184 0.37 -11.24 15.91
CA ILE A 184 -0.48 -12.43 15.96
C ILE A 184 -0.27 -13.17 17.28
N ARG A 185 0.99 -13.39 17.67
CA ARG A 185 1.32 -14.04 18.96
C ARG A 185 0.76 -13.27 20.14
N GLN A 186 0.92 -11.95 20.15
CA GLN A 186 0.37 -11.09 21.20
C GLN A 186 -1.15 -11.19 21.28
N LEU A 187 -1.85 -11.17 20.14
CA LEU A 187 -3.31 -11.29 20.11
C LEU A 187 -3.79 -12.65 20.62
N LEU A 188 -3.12 -13.74 20.22
CA LEU A 188 -3.41 -15.09 20.70
C LEU A 188 -3.18 -15.22 22.22
N GLN A 189 -2.08 -14.65 22.73
CA GLN A 189 -1.78 -14.64 24.15
C GLN A 189 -2.81 -13.81 24.95
N GLN A 190 -3.20 -12.65 24.44
CA GLN A 190 -4.25 -11.83 25.06
C GLN A 190 -5.59 -12.58 25.13
N GLN A 191 -5.98 -13.28 24.07
CA GLN A 191 -7.19 -14.10 24.05
C GLN A 191 -7.11 -15.22 25.09
N HIS A 192 -5.98 -15.94 25.17
CA HIS A 192 -5.79 -17.00 26.16
C HIS A 192 -5.90 -16.48 27.60
N ASN A 193 -5.26 -15.35 27.90
CA ASN A 193 -5.32 -14.72 29.23
C ASN A 193 -6.75 -14.29 29.59
N GLN A 194 -7.51 -13.74 28.64
CA GLN A 194 -8.91 -13.35 28.87
C GLN A 194 -9.80 -14.56 29.20
N GLN A 195 -9.58 -15.70 28.52
CA GLN A 195 -10.34 -16.93 28.80
C GLN A 195 -10.05 -17.48 30.20
N GLN A 196 -8.79 -17.47 30.65
CA GLN A 196 -8.44 -17.90 32.01
C GLN A 196 -9.10 -17.02 33.09
N GLN A 197 -9.13 -15.70 32.88
CA GLN A 197 -9.79 -14.78 33.81
C GLN A 197 -11.31 -15.02 33.91
N GLN A 198 -11.96 -15.37 32.79
CA GLN A 198 -13.39 -15.70 32.79
C GLN A 198 -13.69 -17.00 33.54
N GLN A 199 -12.81 -18.00 33.48
CA GLN A 199 -12.98 -19.26 34.21
C GLN A 199 -12.85 -19.07 35.74
N GLN A 200 -11.94 -18.19 36.19
CA GLN A 200 -11.76 -17.91 37.62
C GLN A 200 -12.91 -17.12 38.24
N GLN A 201 -13.71 -16.40 37.42
CA GLN A 201 -14.84 -15.61 37.89
C GLN A 201 -16.15 -16.39 37.98
N GLN A 202 -16.18 -17.67 37.58
CA GLN A 202 -17.39 -18.48 37.75
C GLN A 202 -17.51 -18.95 39.20
N PRO A 203 -18.52 -18.47 39.97
CA PRO A 203 -18.70 -18.90 41.35
C PRO A 203 -19.02 -20.40 41.38
N GLN A 204 -18.36 -21.14 42.26
CA GLN A 204 -18.69 -22.54 42.54
C GLN A 204 -20.12 -22.57 43.07
N ARG A 205 -21.04 -23.06 42.24
CA ARG A 205 -22.44 -23.29 42.58
C ARG A 205 -22.62 -24.66 43.21
#